data_AF-A0A8X6FI66-F1
#
_entry.id   AF-A0A8X6FI66-F1
#
_cell.length_a   1.000
_cell.length_b   1.000
_cell.length_c   1.000
_cell.angle_alpha   90.00
_cell.angle_beta   90.00
_cell.angle_gamma   90.00
#
_symmetry.space_group_name_H-M   'P 1'
#
loop_
_entity.id
_entity.type
_entity.pdbx_description
1 polymer ?
#
loop_
_entity_poly.entity_id
_entity_poly.type
_entity_poly.pdbx_seq_one_letter_code
_entity_poly.pdbx_strand_id
1 'polypeptide(L)'
;MKTNTEEFRFRFRNPDNSLVFRSEFVAITEALNLALDNRTSDTWILTESKSTYQFLKDWSNVLDMLWQDILSKLAALTHFSSVCFQ
;
A
#
# COMPACT_ATOMS: atom_id res chain seq x y z
N MET A 1 8.49 -4.36 -26.09
CA MET A 1 7.13 -4.30 -25.51
C MET A 1 7.14 -3.12 -24.54
N LYS A 2 6.54 -1.98 -24.91
CA LYS A 2 6.47 -0.82 -24.00
C LYS A 2 5.29 -1.07 -23.06
N THR A 3 5.57 -1.44 -21.82
CA THR A 3 4.57 -1.35 -20.75
C THR A 3 4.33 0.13 -20.53
N ASN A 4 3.13 0.62 -20.89
CA ASN A 4 2.69 1.95 -20.48
C ASN A 4 2.44 1.89 -18.98
N THR A 5 3.50 2.06 -18.20
CA THR A 5 3.42 2.17 -16.75
C THR A 5 2.93 3.57 -16.44
N GLU A 6 1.63 3.69 -16.13
CA GLU A 6 1.08 4.95 -15.63
C GLU A 6 1.58 5.17 -14.21
N GLU A 7 2.47 6.15 -14.02
CA GLU A 7 2.98 6.54 -12.71
C GLU A 7 1.95 7.43 -12.02
N PHE A 8 1.22 6.86 -11.06
CA PHE A 8 0.34 7.63 -10.19
C PHE A 8 1.11 8.15 -8.98
N ARG A 9 1.33 9.47 -8.92
CA ARG A 9 2.04 10.12 -7.80
C ARG A 9 1.05 10.78 -6.84
N PHE A 10 0.76 10.10 -5.73
CA PHE A 10 -0.09 10.66 -4.67
C PHE A 10 0.74 11.27 -3.54
N ARG A 11 0.23 12.36 -2.94
CA ARG A 11 0.79 12.98 -1.73
C ARG A 11 -0.26 12.98 -0.63
N PHE A 12 -0.24 11.96 0.21
CA PHE A 12 -1.09 11.91 1.40
C PHE A 12 -0.36 12.57 2.57
N ARG A 13 -1.04 13.55 3.20
CA ARG A 13 -0.58 14.15 4.44
C ARG A 13 -1.55 13.74 5.53
N ASN A 14 -1.03 13.14 6.59
CA ASN A 14 -1.83 12.84 7.76
C ASN A 14 -2.17 14.17 8.47
N PRO A 15 -3.45 14.51 8.66
CA PRO A 15 -3.85 15.76 9.31
C PRO A 15 -3.58 15.77 10.82
N ASP A 16 -3.44 14.60 11.44
CA ASP A 16 -3.08 14.49 12.85
C ASP A 16 -1.56 14.37 12.98
N ASN A 17 -0.96 15.17 13.88
CA ASN A 17 0.48 15.26 14.26
C ASN A 17 1.09 13.93 14.74
N SER A 18 0.97 12.88 13.96
CA SER A 18 1.31 11.52 14.32
C SER A 18 2.59 11.08 13.61
N LEU A 19 3.28 10.16 14.27
CA LEU A 19 4.55 9.55 13.86
C LEU A 19 4.52 9.24 12.35
N VAL A 20 5.60 9.59 11.64
CA VAL A 20 5.80 9.38 10.18
C VAL A 20 5.32 8.01 9.70
N PHE A 21 5.43 7.01 10.57
CA PHE A 21 4.94 5.64 10.38
C PHE A 21 3.43 5.54 10.07
N ARG A 22 2.55 6.31 10.74
CA ARG A 22 1.10 6.27 10.47
C ARG A 22 0.72 6.93 9.15
N SER A 23 1.39 8.01 8.76
CA SER A 23 1.14 8.66 7.47
C SER A 23 1.45 7.75 6.28
N GLU A 24 2.44 6.87 6.42
CA GLU A 24 2.78 5.91 5.37
C GLU A 24 1.70 4.84 5.19
N PHE A 25 1.08 4.35 6.27
CA PHE A 25 -0.05 3.42 6.14
C PHE A 25 -1.26 4.05 5.49
N VAL A 26 -1.60 5.29 5.86
CA VAL A 26 -2.69 6.02 5.21
C VAL A 26 -2.40 6.16 3.70
N ALA A 27 -1.16 6.47 3.33
CA ALA A 27 -0.77 6.56 1.93
C ALA A 27 -0.88 5.23 1.18
N ILE A 28 -0.47 4.12 1.83
CA ILE A 28 -0.59 2.77 1.27
C ILE A 28 -2.05 2.38 1.10
N THR A 29 -2.89 2.59 2.12
CA THR A 29 -4.33 2.26 2.06
C THR A 29 -5.01 2.98 0.89
N GLU A 30 -4.74 4.26 0.71
CA GLU A 30 -5.34 5.01 -0.39
C GLU A 30 -4.79 4.62 -1.76
N ALA A 31 -3.49 4.32 -1.86
CA ALA A 31 -2.93 3.76 -3.10
C ALA A 31 -3.59 2.42 -3.47
N LEU A 32 -3.87 1.56 -2.49
CA LEU A 32 -4.57 0.30 -2.68
C LEU A 32 -6.04 0.49 -3.11
N ASN A 33 -6.74 1.47 -2.52
CA ASN A 33 -8.10 1.83 -2.96
C ASN A 33 -8.11 2.22 -4.44
N LEU A 34 -7.17 3.06 -4.85
CA LEU A 34 -7.07 3.54 -6.23
C LEU A 34 -6.66 2.43 -7.19
N ALA A 35 -5.78 1.52 -6.76
CA ALA A 35 -5.43 0.33 -7.53
C ALA A 35 -6.65 -0.60 -7.73
N LEU A 36 -7.48 -0.77 -6.69
CA LEU A 36 -8.71 -1.56 -6.73
C LEU A 36 -9.73 -0.94 -7.69
N ASP A 37 -9.98 0.35 -7.55
CA ASP A 37 -10.94 1.10 -8.37
C ASP A 37 -10.54 1.08 -9.85
N ASN A 38 -9.24 1.22 -10.13
CA ASN A 38 -8.71 1.22 -11.49
C ASN A 38 -8.42 -0.19 -12.05
N ARG A 39 -8.62 -1.26 -11.25
CA ARG A 39 -8.30 -2.66 -11.60
C ARG A 39 -6.90 -2.81 -12.20
N THR A 40 -5.92 -2.14 -11.63
CA THR A 40 -4.54 -2.13 -12.16
C THR A 40 -3.96 -3.54 -12.13
N SER A 41 -3.34 -3.99 -13.22
CA SER A 41 -2.85 -5.36 -13.39
C SER A 41 -1.67 -5.72 -12.51
N ASP A 42 -0.85 -4.75 -12.10
CA ASP A 42 0.27 -4.93 -11.18
C ASP A 42 0.44 -3.66 -10.34
N THR A 43 0.54 -3.81 -9.02
CA THR A 43 0.71 -2.69 -8.09
C THR A 43 2.05 -2.81 -7.36
N TRP A 44 2.88 -1.78 -7.49
CA TRP A 44 4.19 -1.70 -6.84
C TRP A 44 4.14 -0.66 -5.73
N ILE A 45 4.41 -1.09 -4.49
CA ILE A 45 4.50 -0.19 -3.33
C ILE A 45 5.98 0.06 -3.04
N LEU A 46 6.41 1.31 -3.25
CA LEU A 46 7.77 1.77 -2.98
C LEU A 46 7.76 2.59 -1.69
N THR A 47 8.53 2.18 -0.70
CA THR A 47 8.66 2.90 0.57
C THR A 47 10.13 3.12 0.93
N GLU A 48 10.52 4.36 1.21
CA GLU A 48 11.87 4.67 1.70
C GLU A 48 12.03 4.37 3.20
N SER A 49 10.93 4.01 3.88
CA SER A 49 10.90 3.74 5.30
C SER A 49 11.24 2.28 5.60
N LYS A 50 12.43 2.10 6.17
CA LYS A 50 12.90 0.79 6.65
C LYS A 50 11.94 0.15 7.64
N SER A 51 11.31 0.95 8.49
CA SER A 51 10.30 0.46 9.43
C SER A 51 9.07 -0.07 8.72
N THR A 52 8.61 0.61 7.66
CA THR A 52 7.43 0.17 6.89
C THR A 52 7.73 -1.08 6.08
N TYR A 53 8.92 -1.18 5.48
CA TYR A 53 9.38 -2.41 4.83
C TYR A 53 9.45 -3.60 5.81
N GLN A 54 10.10 -3.43 6.95
CA GLN A 54 10.21 -4.50 7.96
C GLN A 54 8.83 -4.91 8.49
N PHE A 55 7.95 -3.93 8.69
CA PHE A 55 6.62 -4.20 9.17
C PHE A 55 5.76 -4.94 8.13
N LEU A 56 5.82 -4.55 6.86
CA LEU A 56 5.16 -5.28 5.76
C LEU A 56 5.70 -6.71 5.62
N LYS A 57 6.98 -6.92 5.93
CA LYS A 57 7.61 -8.24 5.90
C LYS A 57 7.18 -9.13 7.08
N ASP A 58 7.09 -8.57 8.29
CA ASP A 58 6.73 -9.28 9.53
C ASP A 58 5.22 -9.13 9.88
N TRP A 59 4.38 -9.21 8.85
CA TRP A 59 2.93 -8.93 8.87
C TRP A 59 2.12 -9.83 9.82
N SER A 60 2.66 -10.97 10.26
CA SER A 60 1.93 -11.94 11.11
C SER A 60 1.69 -11.48 12.54
N ASN A 61 2.43 -10.45 13.01
CA ASN A 61 2.50 -10.12 14.44
C ASN A 61 1.67 -8.91 14.85
N VAL A 62 1.03 -8.19 13.91
CA VAL A 62 0.31 -6.95 14.24
C VAL A 62 -1.14 -6.97 13.75
N LEU A 63 -2.03 -7.23 14.72
CA LEU A 63 -3.49 -7.25 14.56
C LEU A 63 -4.10 -5.87 14.84
N ASP A 64 -3.65 -4.83 14.14
CA ASP A 64 -4.33 -3.52 14.22
C ASP A 64 -5.51 -3.47 13.23
N MET A 65 -6.55 -2.70 13.53
CA MET A 65 -7.76 -2.59 12.71
C MET A 65 -7.44 -2.02 11.31
N LEU A 66 -6.45 -1.11 11.24
CA LEU A 66 -5.92 -0.56 9.98
C LEU A 66 -5.25 -1.63 9.11
N TRP A 67 -4.64 -2.65 9.72
CA TRP A 67 -3.98 -3.74 8.99
C TRP A 67 -4.95 -4.74 8.40
N GLN A 68 -6.04 -5.04 9.10
CA GLN A 68 -7.08 -5.89 8.54
C GLN A 68 -7.70 -5.25 7.29
N ASP A 69 -7.85 -3.93 7.27
CA ASP A 69 -8.34 -3.20 6.10
C ASP A 69 -7.32 -3.28 4.93
N ILE A 70 -6.04 -3.01 5.18
CA ILE A 70 -4.96 -3.13 4.18
C ILE A 70 -4.88 -4.57 3.63
N LEU A 71 -4.89 -5.59 4.49
CA LEU A 71 -4.83 -6.99 4.08
C LEU A 71 -6.05 -7.40 3.26
N SER A 72 -7.25 -6.94 3.64
CA SER A 72 -8.47 -7.21 2.87
C SER A 72 -8.40 -6.59 1.46
N LYS A 73 -7.83 -5.38 1.35
CA LYS A 73 -7.61 -4.72 0.05
C LYS A 73 -6.53 -5.39 -0.78
N LEU A 74 -5.41 -5.79 -0.16
CA LEU A 74 -4.36 -6.56 -0.82
C LEU A 74 -4.89 -7.91 -1.31
N ALA A 75 -5.63 -8.64 -0.48
CA ALA A 75 -6.27 -9.89 -0.88
C ALA A 75 -7.19 -9.67 -2.08
N ALA A 76 -8.04 -8.64 -2.03
CA ALA A 76 -8.90 -8.28 -3.15
C ALA A 76 -8.10 -7.94 -4.42
N LEU A 77 -6.95 -7.24 -4.32
CA LEU A 77 -6.07 -6.97 -5.45
C LEU A 77 -5.41 -8.24 -5.99
N THR A 78 -4.95 -9.16 -5.14
CA THR A 78 -4.30 -10.40 -5.58
C THR A 78 -5.22 -11.32 -6.40
N HIS A 79 -6.54 -11.12 -6.34
CA HIS A 79 -7.48 -11.79 -7.24
C HIS A 79 -7.43 -11.28 -8.69
N PHE A 80 -6.90 -10.07 -8.91
CA PHE A 80 -6.85 -9.40 -10.21
C PHE A 80 -5.43 -9.13 -10.70
N SER A 81 -4.46 -8.99 -9.80
CA SER A 81 -3.12 -8.47 -10.09
C SER A 81 -2.04 -9.05 -9.18
N SER A 82 -0.78 -8.97 -9.62
CA SER A 82 0.34 -9.26 -8.72
C SER A 82 0.66 -8.02 -7.87
N VAL A 83 0.95 -8.22 -6.58
CA VAL A 83 1.37 -7.15 -5.67
C VAL A 83 2.79 -7.42 -5.20
N CYS A 84 3.67 -6.45 -5.43
CA CYS A 84 5.09 -6.54 -5.09
C CYS A 84 5.51 -5.40 -4.16
N PHE A 85 6.33 -5.73 -3.17
CA PHE A 85 6.93 -4.77 -2.23
C PHE A 85 8.42 -4.64 -2.51
N GLN A 86 8.94 -3.42 -2.64
CA GLN A 86 10.36 -3.15 -2.90
C GLN A 86 10.89 -1.99 -2.06
#